data_AF-A0A254QK60-F1
#
_entry.id   AF-A0A254QK60-F1
#
_cell.length_a   1.000
_cell.length_b   1.000
_cell.length_c   1.000
_cell.angle_alpha   90.00
_cell.angle_beta   90.00
_cell.angle_gamma   90.00
#
_symmetry.space_group_name_H-M   'P 1'
#
loop_
_entity.id
_entity.type
_entity.pdbx_description
1 polymer ?
#
loop_
_entity_poly.entity_id
_entity_poly.type
_entity_poly.pdbx_seq_one_letter_code
_entity_poly.pdbx_strand_id
1 'polypeptide(L)'
;MIALLLVPAFFTQVKYPNVKSLTLDGLTVRYSIVKDVPRYLGWGCDEPIKKPLERFGSVKVTYGKETFPLATSAYSDLFWMHEVRIRKAKEYVVVWMNGGDADSGYECEWFFKKGQLLKRRVSSSEFPENFWEETNYVNIRPNN
;
A
#
# COMPACT_ATOMS: atom_id res chain seq x y z
N MET A 1 6.08 -30.00 33.05
CA MET A 1 6.99 -29.72 31.93
C MET A 1 6.15 -29.74 30.66
N ILE A 2 5.74 -28.57 30.14
CA ILE A 2 4.95 -28.47 28.90
C ILE A 2 5.94 -28.11 27.80
N ALA A 3 6.09 -28.99 26.82
CA ALA A 3 6.95 -28.77 25.66
C ALA A 3 6.30 -27.73 24.73
N LEU A 4 6.95 -26.58 24.60
CA LEU A 4 6.60 -25.54 23.64
C LEU A 4 7.08 -26.01 22.26
N LEU A 5 6.16 -26.48 21.42
CA LEU A 5 6.43 -26.78 20.01
C LEU A 5 6.67 -25.46 19.26
N LEU A 6 7.94 -25.13 19.05
CA LEU A 6 8.39 -24.09 18.13
C LEU A 6 8.05 -24.53 16.71
N VAL A 7 7.00 -23.94 16.13
CA VAL A 7 6.75 -24.04 14.68
C VAL A 7 7.77 -23.14 13.98
N PRO A 8 8.66 -23.69 13.12
CA PRO A 8 9.59 -22.85 12.38
C PRO A 8 8.81 -22.03 11.36
N ALA A 9 8.82 -20.70 11.51
CA ALA A 9 8.33 -19.79 10.49
C ALA A 9 9.21 -19.97 9.23
N PHE A 10 8.69 -20.72 8.25
CA PHE A 10 9.25 -20.76 6.91
C PHE A 10 9.15 -19.37 6.31
N PHE A 11 10.22 -18.58 6.40
CA PHE A 11 10.39 -17.41 5.54
C PHE A 11 10.79 -17.89 4.16
N THR A 12 9.81 -18.28 3.36
CA THR A 12 10.01 -18.40 1.91
C THR A 12 10.34 -17.01 1.38
N GLN A 13 11.53 -16.87 0.81
CA GLN A 13 11.91 -15.68 0.05
C GLN A 13 10.90 -15.53 -1.10
N VAL A 14 9.90 -14.67 -0.91
CA VAL A 14 8.89 -14.38 -1.93
C VAL A 14 9.62 -13.73 -3.09
N LYS A 15 9.93 -14.51 -4.13
CA LYS A 15 10.31 -13.95 -5.42
C LYS A 15 9.08 -13.24 -5.96
N TYR A 16 9.24 -11.97 -6.33
CA TYR A 16 8.19 -11.12 -6.85
C TYR A 16 8.22 -11.14 -8.39
N PRO A 17 7.57 -12.11 -9.08
CA PRO A 17 7.46 -12.05 -10.53
C PRO A 17 6.63 -10.81 -10.92
N ASN A 18 6.89 -10.23 -12.09
CA ASN A 18 6.11 -9.11 -12.66
C ASN A 18 6.19 -7.78 -11.89
N VAL A 19 7.40 -7.22 -11.78
CA VAL A 19 7.59 -5.84 -11.33
C VAL A 19 7.08 -4.87 -12.40
N LYS A 20 6.19 -3.96 -12.02
CA LYS A 20 5.69 -2.85 -12.82
C LYS A 20 6.20 -1.52 -12.27
N SER A 21 6.24 -0.51 -13.12
CA SER A 21 6.57 0.86 -12.72
C SER A 21 5.65 1.88 -13.37
N LEU A 22 5.21 2.85 -12.59
CA LEU A 22 4.51 4.04 -13.05
C LEU A 22 5.37 5.26 -12.75
N THR A 23 5.55 6.16 -13.72
CA THR A 23 6.37 7.36 -13.54
C THR A 23 5.64 8.60 -14.04
N LEU A 24 5.64 9.67 -13.25
CA LEU A 24 5.08 10.97 -13.62
C LEU A 24 5.84 12.09 -12.89
N ASP A 25 6.28 13.11 -13.62
CA ASP A 25 6.98 14.29 -13.07
C ASP A 25 8.12 13.95 -12.08
N GLY A 26 8.89 12.90 -12.38
CA GLY A 26 10.01 12.44 -11.54
C GLY A 26 9.62 11.57 -10.34
N LEU A 27 8.32 11.43 -10.05
CA LEU A 27 7.80 10.47 -9.09
C LEU A 27 7.64 9.11 -9.76
N THR A 28 8.22 8.07 -9.16
CA THR A 28 8.15 6.69 -9.64
C THR A 28 7.52 5.82 -8.57
N VAL A 29 6.51 5.04 -8.94
CA VAL A 29 5.94 3.98 -8.12
C VAL A 29 6.33 2.65 -8.76
N ARG A 30 7.18 1.88 -8.08
CA ARG A 30 7.51 0.50 -8.45
C ARG A 30 6.73 -0.45 -7.58
N TYR A 31 6.12 -1.45 -8.19
CA TYR A 31 5.40 -2.46 -7.44
C TYR A 31 5.50 -3.82 -8.11
N SER A 32 5.21 -4.87 -7.37
CA SER A 32 5.15 -6.24 -7.90
C SER A 32 3.81 -6.88 -7.62
N ILE A 33 3.42 -7.82 -8.47
CA ILE A 33 2.19 -8.58 -8.32
C ILE A 33 2.56 -10.04 -8.03
N VAL A 34 2.19 -10.50 -6.83
CA VAL A 34 2.31 -11.89 -6.42
C VAL A 34 0.99 -12.58 -6.74
N LYS A 35 1.06 -13.70 -7.47
CA LYS A 35 -0.09 -14.55 -7.76
C LYS A 35 -0.18 -15.67 -6.72
N ASP A 36 -1.35 -16.27 -6.62
CA ASP A 36 -1.58 -17.49 -5.83
C ASP A 36 -1.27 -17.33 -4.33
N VAL A 37 -1.47 -16.12 -3.79
CA VAL A 37 -1.16 -15.85 -2.38
C VAL A 37 -2.21 -16.50 -1.47
N PRO A 38 -1.82 -17.36 -0.51
CA PRO A 38 -2.74 -17.95 0.46
C PRO A 38 -3.40 -16.86 1.33
N ARG A 39 -4.72 -16.97 1.52
CA ARG A 39 -5.52 -15.94 2.21
C ARG A 39 -5.34 -15.89 3.74
N TYR A 40 -4.72 -16.92 4.35
CA TYR A 40 -4.57 -17.09 5.81
C TYR A 40 -3.69 -16.07 6.55
N LEU A 41 -3.40 -14.91 5.96
CA LEU A 41 -2.58 -13.85 6.56
C LEU A 41 -3.37 -12.58 6.88
N GLY A 42 -4.70 -12.59 6.78
CA GLY A 42 -5.58 -11.47 7.12
C GLY A 42 -6.51 -11.79 8.29
N TRP A 43 -6.69 -10.83 9.19
CA TRP A 43 -7.75 -10.86 10.20
C TRP A 43 -9.12 -10.67 9.52
N GLY A 44 -10.15 -11.44 9.90
CA GLY A 44 -11.54 -11.24 9.44
C GLY A 44 -11.98 -12.00 8.18
N CYS A 45 -11.16 -12.90 7.62
CA CYS A 45 -11.60 -13.74 6.50
C CYS A 45 -12.41 -14.95 6.98
N ASP A 46 -13.73 -14.81 7.00
CA ASP A 46 -14.64 -15.88 7.44
C ASP A 46 -14.94 -16.94 6.35
N GLU A 47 -14.60 -16.69 5.07
CA GLU A 47 -14.85 -17.64 3.99
C GLU A 47 -13.62 -17.97 3.10
N PRO A 48 -13.42 -19.25 2.73
CA PRO A 48 -12.40 -19.65 1.76
C PRO A 48 -12.82 -19.28 0.33
N ILE A 49 -12.09 -18.34 -0.28
CA ILE A 49 -12.32 -17.96 -1.69
C ILE A 49 -11.84 -19.06 -2.65
N LYS A 50 -12.70 -19.37 -3.64
CA LYS A 50 -12.53 -20.43 -4.65
C LYS A 50 -11.59 -20.08 -5.83
N LYS A 51 -10.93 -18.93 -5.83
CA LYS A 51 -10.06 -18.48 -6.95
C LYS A 51 -8.72 -17.91 -6.45
N PRO A 52 -7.62 -18.14 -7.20
CA PRO A 52 -6.33 -17.54 -6.90
C PRO A 52 -6.42 -16.01 -6.96
N LEU A 53 -5.84 -15.35 -5.95
CA LEU A 53 -5.82 -13.90 -5.85
C LEU A 53 -4.47 -13.37 -6.29
N GLU A 54 -4.50 -12.32 -7.11
CA GLU A 54 -3.33 -11.47 -7.34
C GLU A 54 -3.26 -10.44 -6.22
N ARG A 55 -2.08 -10.27 -5.62
CA ARG A 55 -1.83 -9.27 -4.58
C ARG A 55 -0.61 -8.45 -4.92
N PHE A 56 -0.59 -7.20 -4.48
CA PHE A 56 0.64 -6.43 -4.53
C PHE A 56 1.63 -6.97 -3.49
N GLY A 57 2.84 -7.25 -3.91
CA GLY A 57 3.90 -7.79 -3.06
C GLY A 57 4.70 -6.68 -2.40
N SER A 58 5.71 -6.18 -3.11
CA SER A 58 6.45 -4.98 -2.73
C SER A 58 5.91 -3.76 -3.46
N VAL A 59 5.75 -2.64 -2.75
CA VAL A 59 5.44 -1.32 -3.32
C VAL A 59 6.48 -0.33 -2.80
N LYS A 60 7.10 0.40 -3.73
CA LYS A 60 8.14 1.39 -3.44
C LYS A 60 7.82 2.67 -4.20
N VAL A 61 7.63 3.76 -3.46
CA VAL A 61 7.44 5.10 -4.03
C VAL A 61 8.75 5.88 -3.89
N THR A 62 9.24 6.43 -5.00
CA THR A 62 10.50 7.18 -5.04
C THR A 62 10.36 8.47 -5.81
N TYR A 63 11.00 9.53 -5.34
CA TYR A 63 11.20 10.77 -6.10
C TYR A 63 12.68 11.09 -6.14
N GLY A 64 13.29 11.09 -7.32
CA GLY A 64 14.75 11.20 -7.44
C GLY A 64 15.47 10.09 -6.66
N LYS A 65 16.23 10.47 -5.63
CA LYS A 65 16.94 9.53 -4.74
C LYS A 65 16.17 9.18 -3.46
N GLU A 66 15.10 9.90 -3.16
CA GLU A 66 14.32 9.71 -1.95
C GLU A 66 13.34 8.54 -2.11
N THR A 67 13.22 7.72 -1.08
CA THR A 67 12.23 6.64 -0.99
C THR A 67 11.24 6.97 0.11
N PHE A 68 9.95 6.94 -0.22
CA PHE A 68 8.88 7.19 0.72
C PHE A 68 8.34 5.84 1.22
N PRO A 69 8.38 5.58 2.54
CA PRO A 69 7.93 4.30 3.09
C PRO A 69 6.41 4.20 3.03
N LEU A 70 5.89 3.27 2.22
CA LEU A 70 4.47 2.93 2.22
C LEU A 70 4.16 2.07 3.44
N ALA A 71 3.57 2.68 4.47
CA ALA A 71 3.07 1.95 5.63
C ALA A 71 1.76 1.22 5.28
N THR A 72 1.82 0.19 4.43
CA THR A 72 0.66 -0.65 4.07
C THR A 72 0.04 -1.30 5.29
N SER A 73 0.82 -1.58 6.34
CA SER A 73 0.34 -2.15 7.60
C SER A 73 -0.37 -1.15 8.51
N ALA A 74 -0.20 0.16 8.29
CA ALA A 74 -0.92 1.19 9.08
C ALA A 74 -2.41 1.27 8.70
N TYR A 75 -2.78 0.70 7.55
CA TYR A 75 -4.16 0.59 7.07
C TYR A 75 -4.35 -0.86 6.66
N SER A 76 -4.78 -1.69 7.62
CA SER A 76 -4.93 -3.15 7.54
C SER A 76 -5.53 -3.64 6.23
N ASP A 77 -6.39 -2.85 5.61
CA ASP A 77 -7.13 -3.23 4.41
C ASP A 77 -6.43 -2.82 3.09
N LEU A 78 -5.44 -1.91 3.13
CA LEU A 78 -4.48 -1.75 2.02
C LEU A 78 -3.50 -2.91 1.92
N PHE A 79 -3.52 -3.86 2.88
CA PHE A 79 -2.78 -5.10 2.78
C PHE A 79 -3.15 -5.85 1.49
N TRP A 80 -4.40 -5.70 1.01
CA TRP A 80 -4.86 -6.26 -0.26
C TRP A 80 -5.12 -5.15 -1.26
N MET A 81 -4.05 -4.49 -1.67
CA MET A 81 -4.13 -3.50 -2.73
C MET A 81 -4.62 -4.16 -4.03
N HIS A 82 -5.57 -3.52 -4.71
CA HIS A 82 -6.15 -3.95 -5.98
C HIS A 82 -5.61 -3.12 -7.15
N GLU A 83 -5.40 -1.83 -6.92
CA GLU A 83 -4.95 -0.91 -7.94
C GLU A 83 -4.01 0.16 -7.39
N VAL A 84 -3.10 0.60 -8.25
CA VAL A 84 -2.29 1.80 -8.02
C VAL A 84 -2.27 2.64 -9.28
N ARG A 85 -2.48 3.95 -9.12
CA ARG A 85 -2.50 4.95 -10.18
C ARG A 85 -1.61 6.12 -9.80
N ILE A 86 -1.04 6.77 -10.81
CA ILE A 86 -0.37 8.06 -10.67
C ILE A 86 -1.07 9.07 -11.55
N ARG A 87 -1.39 10.24 -11.00
CA ARG A 87 -2.06 11.31 -11.75
C ARG A 87 -1.56 12.68 -11.35
N LYS A 88 -1.72 13.65 -12.26
CA LYS A 88 -1.44 15.06 -11.98
C LYS A 88 -2.71 15.75 -11.47
N ALA A 89 -2.62 16.51 -10.40
CA ALA A 89 -3.73 17.25 -9.82
C ALA A 89 -3.27 18.67 -9.44
N LYS A 90 -3.58 19.66 -10.29
CA LYS A 90 -3.12 21.05 -10.15
C LYS A 90 -1.58 21.11 -9.97
N GLU A 91 -1.15 21.45 -8.78
CA GLU A 91 0.25 21.59 -8.35
C GLU A 91 0.85 20.33 -7.74
N TYR A 92 0.06 19.26 -7.65
CA TYR A 92 0.43 17.99 -7.05
C TYR A 92 0.58 16.88 -8.10
N VAL A 93 1.45 15.93 -7.77
CA VAL A 93 1.42 14.57 -8.31
C VAL A 93 0.79 13.69 -7.24
N VAL A 94 -0.23 12.94 -7.59
CA VAL A 94 -0.99 12.10 -6.65
C VAL A 94 -0.75 10.64 -7.00
N VAL A 95 -0.29 9.88 -6.01
CA VAL A 95 -0.34 8.41 -6.04
C VAL A 95 -1.63 8.00 -5.37
N TRP A 96 -2.51 7.35 -6.10
CA TRP A 96 -3.76 6.81 -5.58
C TRP A 96 -3.66 5.29 -5.56
N MET A 97 -4.13 4.69 -4.48
CA MET A 97 -4.12 3.26 -4.23
C MET A 97 -5.48 2.87 -3.66
N ASN A 98 -6.00 1.72 -4.05
CA ASN A 98 -7.15 1.13 -3.36
C ASN A 98 -6.91 -0.34 -2.99
N GLY A 99 -7.58 -0.81 -1.96
CA GLY A 99 -7.51 -2.19 -1.48
C GLY A 99 -8.60 -2.48 -0.45
N GLY A 100 -8.78 -3.74 -0.09
CA GLY A 100 -9.75 -4.18 0.92
C GLY A 100 -10.31 -5.57 0.64
N ASP A 101 -11.08 -6.13 1.56
CA ASP A 101 -11.91 -7.30 1.26
C ASP A 101 -13.20 -6.84 0.57
N ALA A 102 -13.78 -7.66 -0.30
CA ALA A 102 -14.91 -7.26 -1.13
C ALA A 102 -16.06 -6.65 -0.29
N ASP A 103 -16.66 -5.56 -0.82
CA ASP A 103 -17.65 -4.63 -0.25
C ASP A 103 -17.13 -3.52 0.69
N SER A 104 -16.01 -3.68 1.41
CA SER A 104 -15.36 -2.60 2.17
C SER A 104 -13.96 -2.28 1.61
N GLY A 105 -13.87 -1.16 0.89
CA GLY A 105 -12.66 -0.70 0.23
C GLY A 105 -12.06 0.51 0.93
N TYR A 106 -10.73 0.51 1.04
CA TYR A 106 -9.94 1.66 1.43
C TYR A 106 -9.32 2.29 0.21
N GLU A 107 -9.39 3.61 0.14
CA GLU A 107 -8.65 4.41 -0.82
C GLU A 107 -7.59 5.23 -0.09
N CYS A 108 -6.40 5.35 -0.69
CA CYS A 108 -5.28 6.07 -0.15
C CYS A 108 -4.65 6.96 -1.21
N GLU A 109 -4.52 8.24 -0.89
CA GLU A 109 -3.98 9.26 -1.77
C GLU A 109 -2.78 9.92 -1.15
N TRP A 110 -1.66 9.91 -1.87
CA TRP A 110 -0.43 10.57 -1.47
C TRP A 110 -0.14 11.73 -2.40
N PHE A 111 -0.03 12.92 -1.83
CA PHE A 111 0.12 14.15 -2.58
C PHE A 111 1.55 14.64 -2.48
N PHE A 112 2.20 14.70 -3.64
CA PHE A 112 3.55 15.18 -3.80
C PHE A 112 3.57 16.55 -4.46
N LYS A 113 4.37 17.48 -3.93
CA LYS A 113 4.63 18.77 -4.57
C LYS A 113 6.14 19.01 -4.59
N LYS A 114 6.69 19.27 -5.78
CA LYS A 114 8.15 19.49 -5.96
C LYS A 114 9.01 18.38 -5.32
N GLY A 115 8.55 17.14 -5.40
CA GLY A 115 9.25 15.97 -4.86
C GLY A 115 9.06 15.67 -3.39
N GLN A 116 8.28 16.48 -2.67
CA GLN A 116 8.03 16.27 -1.25
C GLN A 116 6.63 15.70 -1.04
N LEU A 117 6.52 14.66 -0.20
CA LEU A 117 5.24 14.20 0.31
C LEU A 117 4.69 15.25 1.27
N LEU A 118 3.55 15.86 0.93
CA LEU A 118 2.94 16.92 1.74
C LEU A 118 1.75 16.42 2.56
N LYS A 119 0.95 15.54 1.97
CA LYS A 119 -0.20 14.99 2.67
C LYS A 119 -0.53 13.59 2.18
N ARG A 120 -1.15 12.83 3.07
CA ARG A 120 -1.79 11.55 2.80
C ARG A 120 -3.25 11.65 3.22
N ARG A 121 -4.15 11.14 2.38
CA ARG A 121 -5.57 10.98 2.69
C ARG A 121 -5.94 9.51 2.61
N VAL A 122 -6.72 9.03 3.57
CA VAL A 122 -7.28 7.67 3.55
C VAL A 122 -8.77 7.74 3.81
N SER A 123 -9.56 7.09 2.96
CA SER A 123 -11.00 6.96 3.11
C SER A 123 -11.39 5.48 3.08
N SER A 124 -12.45 5.12 3.78
CA SER A 124 -13.05 3.78 3.77
C SER A 124 -14.48 3.88 3.28
N SER A 125 -14.92 2.94 2.45
CA SER A 125 -16.30 2.86 1.96
C SER A 125 -17.31 2.50 3.06
N GLU A 126 -16.85 2.15 4.27
CA GLU A 126 -17.70 1.97 5.45
C GLU A 126 -18.22 3.29 6.02
N PHE A 127 -17.61 4.42 5.62
CA PHE A 127 -18.04 5.75 6.01
C PHE A 127 -18.63 6.52 4.81
N PRO A 128 -19.43 7.57 5.05
CA PRO A 128 -19.90 8.46 3.99
C PRO A 128 -18.74 9.07 3.20
N GLU A 129 -18.97 9.40 1.93
CA GLU A 129 -17.93 9.88 0.99
C GLU A 129 -17.16 11.14 1.45
N ASN A 130 -17.69 11.89 2.42
CA ASN A 130 -17.06 13.08 3.00
C ASN A 130 -16.26 12.81 4.28
N PHE A 131 -16.01 11.54 4.64
CA PHE A 131 -15.18 11.15 5.77
C PHE A 131 -13.85 10.58 5.30
N TRP A 132 -12.77 11.15 5.82
CA TRP A 132 -11.41 10.65 5.58
C TRP A 132 -10.48 11.01 6.74
N GLU A 133 -9.43 10.22 6.90
CA GLU A 133 -8.27 10.57 7.70
C GLU A 133 -7.25 11.31 6.84
N GLU A 134 -6.74 12.42 7.34
CA GLU A 134 -5.67 13.17 6.67
C GLU A 134 -4.44 13.27 7.57
N THR A 135 -3.30 12.88 7.03
CA THR A 135 -1.99 13.11 7.64
C THR A 135 -1.27 14.18 6.85
N ASN A 136 -0.94 15.30 7.50
CA ASN A 136 -0.15 16.38 6.90
C ASN A 136 1.30 16.25 7.36
N TYR A 137 2.22 16.26 6.40
CA TYR A 137 3.65 16.14 6.66
C TYR A 137 4.31 17.50 6.58
N VAL A 138 5.11 17.82 7.60
CA VAL A 138 5.98 18.98 7.59
C VAL A 138 7.40 18.46 7.45
N ASN A 139 8.09 18.86 6.38
CA ASN A 139 9.48 18.52 6.19
C ASN A 139 10.35 19.39 7.11
N ILE A 140 10.56 18.91 8.33
CA ILE A 140 11.57 19.45 9.22
C ILE A 140 12.89 18.82 8.76
N ARG A 141 13.67 19.57 7.97
CA ARG A 141 15.04 19.14 7.67
C ARG A 141 15.77 18.98 9.01
N PRO A 142 16.45 17.85 9.29
CA PRO A 142 17.35 17.79 10.43
C PRO A 142 18.36 18.93 10.25
N ASN A 143 18.52 19.79 11.26
CA ASN A 143 19.59 20.78 11.24
C ASN A 143 20.91 20.02 11.04
N ASN A 144 21.63 20.35 9.97
CA ASN A 144 22.94 19.77 9.63
C ASN A 144 23.92 19.86 10.79
#